data_AF-A0A6A6DYJ7-F1
#
_entry.id   AF-A0A6A6DYJ7-F1
#
_cell.length_a   1.000
_cell.length_b   1.000
_cell.length_c   1.000
_cell.angle_alpha   90.00
_cell.angle_beta   90.00
_cell.angle_gamma   90.00
#
_symmetry.space_group_name_H-M   'P 1'
#
loop_
_entity.id
_entity.type
_entity.pdbx_description
1 polymer ?
#
loop_
_entity_poly.entity_id
_entity_poly.type
_entity_poly.pdbx_seq_one_letter_code
_entity_poly.pdbx_strand_id
1 'polypeptide(L)'
;KKHSDVLGSSYLTPIDLQRTKADNNFLYSRYFDFIKKKIAKYDIQPHNMYNMDEKGFLIGVLNKLKRIYCRSDYKLEKLRGAGQDENRDWITVLASICADGSYLPPALIYKGQSGNVQNSWLQDYEPSSQEAFFAASPTGWTNNDLGFEWLTKVFNRYLKLKARNGRDWRLLIINGHRSHVNMRFINWAIAYRIIILIFPPHSTHTLQPLDVGLFRPLSDYYTQEVTQYVYWTQGLVSITKRDFFRFFWVAFNKAFTKDNVFSGWQRTGLYPFAPEVILNPQPRKRTKRVPTPPPRQEPIVPLSARDTKKIRKLLDATTSRTSQEGKQLRSTIWELADTKNLLRNEVEGLKLALKSEKKKRARKKGLFEELQAVDEGNYLFLSPQKVSLARDLQTKREQAVLQEQARKEEEKQLKAIAKEQERLAIEQRKREREAAKIQKEIQREVEQEKKRLAHEKALYAKEAEKQLKNDLKSMQGKGKKKSTAITAITESLLDVGEKDSPPEVISLHLAQAA
;
A
#
# COMPACT_ATOMS: atom_id res chain seq x y z
N LYS A 1 30.97 -24.16 41.65
CA LYS A 1 31.37 -22.93 42.38
C LYS A 1 31.52 -23.29 43.85
N LYS A 2 32.69 -23.04 44.46
CA LYS A 2 33.09 -23.56 45.79
C LYS A 2 32.32 -22.97 47.00
N HIS A 3 31.48 -21.94 46.79
CA HIS A 3 30.69 -21.24 47.84
C HIS A 3 29.34 -20.75 47.29
N SER A 4 28.53 -21.63 46.69
CA SER A 4 27.23 -21.24 46.08
C SER A 4 26.14 -20.84 47.08
N ASP A 5 26.37 -21.15 48.35
CA ASP A 5 25.59 -20.84 49.55
C ASP A 5 25.89 -19.44 50.12
N VAL A 6 27.11 -18.91 49.92
CA VAL A 6 27.54 -17.61 50.45
C VAL A 6 27.72 -16.55 49.35
N LEU A 7 28.09 -16.95 48.13
CA LEU A 7 28.46 -16.03 47.04
C LEU A 7 27.62 -16.25 45.78
N GLY A 8 26.80 -15.25 45.45
CA GLY A 8 26.05 -15.15 44.20
C GLY A 8 26.75 -14.24 43.19
N SER A 9 26.75 -14.59 41.90
CA SER A 9 27.12 -13.65 40.83
C SER A 9 25.86 -13.18 40.11
N SER A 10 25.66 -11.87 40.02
CA SER A 10 24.60 -11.27 39.22
C SER A 10 25.18 -10.19 38.34
N TYR A 11 24.72 -10.10 37.09
CA TYR A 11 24.96 -8.93 36.27
C TYR A 11 24.10 -7.81 36.84
N LEU A 12 24.73 -6.85 37.51
CA LEU A 12 24.08 -5.62 37.94
C LEU A 12 24.03 -4.70 36.72
N THR A 13 22.82 -4.25 36.38
CA THR A 13 22.70 -3.11 35.47
C THR A 13 23.04 -1.85 36.29
N PRO A 14 23.81 -0.89 35.74
CA PRO A 14 24.02 0.37 36.43
C PRO A 14 22.65 1.02 36.64
N ILE A 15 22.20 1.08 37.90
CA ILE A 15 21.08 1.91 38.29
C ILE A 15 21.69 3.27 38.61
N ASP A 16 21.19 4.34 37.98
CA ASP A 16 21.68 5.69 38.25
C ASP A 16 21.60 5.98 39.76
N LEU A 17 22.66 6.54 40.34
CA LEU A 17 22.73 6.87 41.78
C LEU A 17 21.51 7.70 42.27
N GLN A 18 20.92 8.48 41.37
CA GLN A 18 19.71 9.26 41.62
C GLN A 18 18.46 8.39 41.81
N ARG A 19 18.34 7.25 41.12
CA ARG A 19 17.23 6.30 41.27
C ARG A 19 17.31 5.57 42.60
N THR A 20 18.52 5.21 43.04
CA THR A 20 18.75 4.58 44.34
C THR A 20 18.45 5.52 45.51
N LYS A 21 18.67 6.84 45.34
CA LYS A 21 18.30 7.86 46.34
C LYS A 21 16.81 8.21 46.32
N ALA A 22 16.14 8.03 45.19
CA ALA A 22 14.71 8.31 45.01
C ALA A 22 13.79 7.18 45.51
N ASP A 23 14.29 5.95 45.56
CA ASP A 23 13.64 4.81 46.23
C ASP A 23 13.66 4.99 47.76
N ASN A 24 12.93 6.00 48.24
CA ASN A 24 12.73 6.28 49.65
C ASN A 24 11.38 5.73 50.09
N ASN A 25 11.40 4.65 50.88
CA ASN A 25 10.21 4.00 51.42
C ASN A 25 9.24 4.97 52.12
N PHE A 26 9.74 6.03 52.76
CA PHE A 26 8.89 7.05 53.38
C PHE A 26 8.08 7.85 52.35
N LEU A 27 8.69 8.25 51.24
CA LEU A 27 8.00 8.96 50.16
C LEU A 27 6.96 8.07 49.49
N TYR A 28 7.30 6.80 49.26
CA TYR A 28 6.36 5.82 48.71
C TYR A 28 5.19 5.55 49.63
N SER A 29 5.42 5.38 50.93
CA SER A 29 4.33 5.21 51.91
C SER A 29 3.37 6.39 51.88
N ARG A 30 3.88 7.64 51.92
CA ARG A 30 3.04 8.83 51.81
C ARG A 30 2.30 8.91 50.47
N TYR A 31 2.94 8.51 49.39
CA TYR A 31 2.33 8.50 48.07
C TYR A 31 1.17 7.49 47.99
N PHE A 32 1.37 6.26 48.47
CA PHE A 32 0.31 5.26 48.54
C PHE A 32 -0.84 5.70 49.45
N ASP A 33 -0.56 6.27 50.62
CA ASP A 33 -1.59 6.82 51.51
C ASP A 33 -2.40 7.94 50.84
N PHE A 34 -1.72 8.82 50.11
CA PHE A 34 -2.36 9.88 49.34
C PHE A 34 -3.29 9.33 48.27
N ILE A 35 -2.83 8.34 47.49
CA ILE A 35 -3.64 7.67 46.47
C ILE A 35 -4.86 7.02 47.10
N LYS A 36 -4.68 6.24 48.17
CA LYS A 36 -5.77 5.55 48.88
C LYS A 36 -6.87 6.52 49.31
N LYS A 37 -6.47 7.65 49.91
CA LYS A 37 -7.39 8.72 50.33
C LYS A 37 -8.15 9.32 49.14
N LYS A 38 -7.48 9.54 48.00
CA LYS A 38 -8.12 10.11 46.80
C LYS A 38 -9.06 9.12 46.12
N ILE A 39 -8.67 7.86 45.99
CA ILE A 39 -9.53 6.79 45.44
C ILE A 39 -10.82 6.69 46.27
N ALA A 40 -10.71 6.67 47.61
CA ALA A 40 -11.87 6.63 48.49
C ALA A 40 -12.73 7.91 48.42
N LYS A 41 -12.11 9.09 48.40
CA LYS A 41 -12.83 10.38 48.36
C LYS A 41 -13.70 10.55 47.10
N TYR A 42 -13.22 10.06 45.96
CA TYR A 42 -13.89 10.27 44.66
C TYR A 42 -14.58 9.01 44.13
N ASP A 43 -14.65 7.94 44.93
CA ASP A 43 -15.22 6.63 44.56
C ASP A 43 -14.69 6.10 43.21
N ILE A 44 -13.36 6.11 43.07
CA ILE A 44 -12.71 5.75 41.81
C ILE A 44 -12.71 4.23 41.64
N GLN A 45 -13.53 3.76 40.72
CA GLN A 45 -13.62 2.34 40.39
C GLN A 45 -12.41 1.86 39.57
N PRO A 46 -12.02 0.58 39.64
CA PRO A 46 -10.87 0.05 38.90
C PRO A 46 -10.95 0.25 37.38
N HIS A 47 -12.15 0.14 36.80
CA HIS A 47 -12.37 0.39 35.37
C HIS A 47 -12.25 1.88 34.96
N ASN A 48 -12.11 2.78 35.94
CA ASN A 48 -11.88 4.21 35.76
C ASN A 48 -10.47 4.65 36.19
N MET A 49 -9.57 3.70 36.48
CA MET A 49 -8.19 3.96 36.88
C MET A 49 -7.23 3.57 35.75
N TYR A 50 -6.50 4.56 35.27
CA TYR A 50 -5.66 4.45 34.08
C TYR A 50 -4.23 4.87 34.39
N ASN A 51 -3.33 4.19 33.70
CA ASN A 51 -1.94 4.57 33.63
C ASN A 51 -1.58 4.92 32.18
N MET A 52 -0.79 5.97 31.97
CA MET A 52 -0.25 6.34 30.66
C MET A 52 1.24 6.58 30.75
N ASP A 53 1.95 6.16 29.69
CA ASP A 53 3.36 6.43 29.54
C ASP A 53 3.80 6.42 28.07
N GLU A 54 5.00 6.92 27.84
CA GLU A 54 5.63 7.01 26.53
C GLU A 54 6.78 6.03 26.38
N LYS A 55 6.87 5.35 25.23
CA LYS A 55 8.02 4.53 24.87
C LYS A 55 8.55 4.89 23.50
N GLY A 56 9.84 5.17 23.42
CA GLY A 56 10.53 5.39 22.17
C GLY A 56 11.07 4.12 21.52
N PHE A 57 11.05 4.08 20.20
CA PHE A 57 11.64 3.04 19.36
C PHE A 57 12.60 3.65 18.35
N LEU A 58 13.78 3.04 18.24
CA LEU A 58 14.75 3.31 17.18
C LEU A 58 14.51 2.35 16.01
N ILE A 59 14.40 2.91 14.81
CA ILE A 59 14.20 2.17 13.56
C ILE A 59 15.55 1.99 12.88
N GLY A 60 16.20 0.84 13.08
CA GLY A 60 17.45 0.48 12.40
C GLY A 60 18.55 -0.03 13.33
N VAL A 61 18.47 0.26 14.63
CA VAL A 61 19.44 -0.23 15.60
C VAL A 61 18.92 -1.50 16.26
N LEU A 62 19.31 -2.65 15.72
CA LEU A 62 19.18 -3.93 16.41
C LEU A 62 20.30 -4.08 17.43
N ASN A 63 19.94 -4.24 18.71
CA ASN A 63 20.89 -4.62 19.75
C ASN A 63 21.41 -6.04 19.44
N LYS A 64 22.62 -6.12 18.86
CA LYS A 64 23.42 -7.33 18.60
C LYS A 64 22.63 -8.50 17.97
N LEU A 65 22.61 -8.57 16.64
CA LEU A 65 22.15 -9.76 15.90
C LEU A 65 23.20 -10.89 15.97
N LYS A 66 22.80 -12.10 16.37
CA LYS A 66 23.60 -13.32 16.16
C LYS A 66 23.21 -13.92 14.81
N ARG A 67 24.06 -13.77 13.79
CA ARG A 67 23.88 -14.37 12.47
C ARG A 67 24.76 -15.63 12.35
N ILE A 68 24.20 -16.73 11.84
CA ILE A 68 24.96 -17.91 11.44
C ILE A 68 25.15 -17.82 9.92
N TYR A 69 26.39 -18.01 9.45
CA TYR A 69 26.74 -17.87 8.04
C TYR A 69 27.86 -18.84 7.65
N CYS A 70 27.99 -19.15 6.36
CA CYS A 70 29.11 -19.91 5.85
C CYS A 70 30.39 -19.06 5.93
N ARG A 71 31.49 -19.66 6.42
CA ARG A 71 32.78 -18.97 6.54
C ARG A 71 33.33 -18.49 5.19
N SER A 72 33.05 -19.20 4.09
CA SER A 72 33.45 -18.81 2.73
C SER A 72 32.74 -17.52 2.30
N ASP A 73 31.43 -17.42 2.51
CA ASP A 73 30.63 -16.26 2.10
C ASP A 73 30.93 -15.01 2.94
N TYR A 74 31.32 -15.21 4.20
CA TYR A 74 31.81 -14.13 5.06
C TYR A 74 33.19 -13.62 4.64
N LYS A 75 34.09 -14.52 4.25
CA LYS A 75 35.42 -14.16 3.72
C LYS A 75 35.34 -13.47 2.36
N LEU A 76 34.37 -13.83 1.53
CA LEU A 76 34.10 -13.21 0.23
C LEU A 76 33.34 -11.87 0.32
N GLU A 77 33.13 -11.35 1.53
CA GLU A 77 32.39 -10.11 1.83
C GLU A 77 30.95 -10.03 1.31
N LYS A 78 30.42 -11.09 0.67
CA LYS A 78 29.05 -11.16 0.14
C LYS A 78 27.98 -10.96 1.21
N LEU A 79 28.31 -11.21 2.48
CA LEU A 79 27.42 -11.06 3.64
C LEU A 79 27.66 -9.80 4.48
N ARG A 80 28.59 -8.92 4.06
CA ARG A 80 28.82 -7.61 4.70
C ARG A 80 27.77 -6.55 4.32
N GLY A 81 26.79 -6.90 3.49
CA GLY A 81 25.65 -6.04 3.16
C GLY A 81 24.85 -5.66 4.40
N ALA A 82 24.92 -4.37 4.74
CA ALA A 82 24.23 -3.68 5.84
C ALA A 82 24.67 -4.05 7.27
N GLY A 83 25.93 -3.76 7.60
CA GLY A 83 26.29 -3.47 8.98
C GLY A 83 25.53 -2.22 9.45
N GLN A 84 24.53 -2.42 10.32
CA GLN A 84 23.64 -1.39 10.90
C GLN A 84 23.26 -0.24 9.96
N ASP A 85 22.01 -0.22 9.49
CA ASP A 85 21.44 1.01 8.96
C ASP A 85 21.68 2.14 9.99
N GLU A 86 22.46 3.16 9.62
CA GLU A 86 22.69 4.37 10.44
C GLU A 86 21.40 5.19 10.64
N ASN A 87 20.26 4.68 10.15
CA ASN A 87 18.97 5.27 10.38
C ASN A 87 18.66 5.27 11.88
N ARG A 88 18.69 6.46 12.49
CA ARG A 88 18.31 6.70 13.89
C ARG A 88 16.89 7.27 13.97
N ASP A 89 16.05 6.89 13.02
CA ASP A 89 14.67 7.32 12.99
C ASP A 89 13.95 6.87 14.28
N TRP A 90 13.27 7.83 14.91
CA TRP A 90 12.61 7.66 16.19
C TRP A 90 11.10 7.69 16.01
N ILE A 91 10.41 6.76 16.67
CA ILE A 91 8.95 6.78 16.84
C ILE A 91 8.64 6.67 18.31
N THR A 92 7.77 7.55 18.79
CA THR A 92 7.27 7.52 20.16
C THR A 92 5.89 6.89 20.20
N VAL A 93 5.69 5.95 21.12
CA VAL A 93 4.42 5.27 21.38
C VAL A 93 3.85 5.79 22.69
N LEU A 94 2.66 6.38 22.63
CA LEU A 94 1.82 6.64 23.79
C LEU A 94 0.93 5.44 24.02
N ALA A 95 1.11 4.77 25.16
CA ALA A 95 0.29 3.65 25.56
C ALA A 95 -0.46 3.99 26.85
N SER A 96 -1.66 3.45 26.99
CA SER A 96 -2.40 3.58 28.24
C SER A 96 -3.15 2.29 28.58
N ILE A 97 -3.04 1.89 29.84
CA ILE A 97 -3.65 0.67 30.38
C ILE A 97 -4.61 1.03 31.51
N CYS A 98 -5.63 0.20 31.70
CA CYS A 98 -6.64 0.33 32.74
C CYS A 98 -6.45 -0.76 33.78
N ALA A 99 -6.82 -0.48 35.04
CA ALA A 99 -6.73 -1.46 36.11
C ALA A 99 -7.73 -2.63 35.96
N ASP A 100 -8.75 -2.51 35.10
CA ASP A 100 -9.65 -3.61 34.72
C ASP A 100 -9.02 -4.68 33.80
N GLY A 101 -7.75 -4.48 33.40
CA GLY A 101 -7.03 -5.35 32.48
C GLY A 101 -7.16 -4.96 31.00
N SER A 102 -7.96 -3.95 30.67
CA SER A 102 -8.05 -3.40 29.32
C SER A 102 -6.96 -2.38 29.04
N TYR A 103 -6.81 -2.00 27.77
CA TYR A 103 -5.89 -0.95 27.33
C TYR A 103 -6.57 -0.09 26.27
N LEU A 104 -6.06 1.13 26.10
CA LEU A 104 -6.48 2.03 25.04
C LEU A 104 -5.66 1.78 23.77
N PRO A 105 -6.25 2.02 22.58
CA PRO A 105 -5.51 1.99 21.33
C PRO A 105 -4.25 2.86 21.39
N PRO A 106 -3.09 2.38 20.91
CA PRO A 106 -1.84 3.12 21.00
C PRO A 106 -1.86 4.35 20.09
N ALA A 107 -1.19 5.41 20.53
CA ALA A 107 -0.94 6.58 19.70
C ALA A 107 0.53 6.64 19.29
N LEU A 108 0.80 6.73 18.00
CA LEU A 108 2.14 6.68 17.41
C LEU A 108 2.52 8.05 16.88
N ILE A 109 3.65 8.58 17.35
CA ILE A 109 4.19 9.87 16.96
C ILE A 109 5.45 9.63 16.15
N TYR A 110 5.37 9.95 14.85
CA TYR A 110 6.46 9.79 13.90
C TYR A 110 7.33 11.05 13.86
N LYS A 111 8.66 10.87 13.84
CA LYS A 111 9.56 11.98 13.53
C LYS A 111 9.43 12.40 12.06
N GLY A 112 9.04 13.65 11.79
CA GLY A 112 8.91 14.19 10.44
C GLY A 112 9.05 15.71 10.40
N GLN A 113 9.95 16.22 9.54
CA GLN A 113 10.22 17.67 9.44
C GLN A 113 8.98 18.50 9.10
N SER A 114 8.09 17.97 8.26
CA SER A 114 6.84 18.65 7.88
C SER A 114 5.78 18.67 9.00
N GLY A 115 5.97 17.95 10.10
CA GLY A 115 4.94 17.77 11.12
C GLY A 115 3.75 16.90 10.67
N ASN A 116 3.78 16.38 9.44
CA ASN A 116 2.66 15.66 8.83
C ASN A 116 2.97 14.16 8.67
N VAL A 117 1.95 13.32 8.87
CA VAL A 117 2.05 11.88 8.65
C VAL A 117 2.06 11.58 7.15
N GLN A 118 3.04 10.81 6.69
CA GLN A 118 3.11 10.37 5.30
C GLN A 118 2.28 9.11 5.08
N ASN A 119 1.58 9.02 3.93
CA ASN A 119 0.76 7.84 3.62
C ASN A 119 1.62 6.56 3.58
N SER A 120 2.85 6.68 3.07
CA SER A 120 3.79 5.55 3.03
C SER A 120 4.15 4.97 4.40
N TRP A 121 4.02 5.72 5.49
CA TRP A 121 4.27 5.22 6.86
C TRP A 121 3.14 4.33 7.37
N LEU A 122 1.93 4.51 6.82
CA LEU A 122 0.73 3.77 7.20
C LEU A 122 0.36 2.70 6.17
N GLN A 123 1.26 2.32 5.25
CA GLN A 123 0.96 1.37 4.17
C GLN A 123 0.48 -0.01 4.65
N ASP A 124 0.96 -0.44 5.83
CA ASP A 124 0.64 -1.74 6.44
C ASP A 124 -0.41 -1.60 7.56
N TYR A 125 -1.00 -0.40 7.71
CA TYR A 125 -2.09 -0.12 8.64
C TYR A 125 -3.45 -0.30 7.96
N GLU A 126 -4.33 -1.04 8.60
CA GLU A 126 -5.67 -1.37 8.10
C GLU A 126 -6.75 -0.82 9.05
N PRO A 127 -7.38 0.33 8.73
CA PRO A 127 -8.36 1.00 9.59
C PRO A 127 -9.58 0.15 9.95
N SER A 128 -9.92 -0.83 9.12
CA SER A 128 -11.09 -1.71 9.32
C SER A 128 -10.89 -2.76 10.43
N SER A 129 -9.65 -3.14 10.72
CA SER A 129 -9.33 -4.21 11.68
C SER A 129 -8.40 -3.76 12.81
N GLN A 130 -7.79 -2.58 12.70
CA GLN A 130 -6.76 -2.11 13.60
C GLN A 130 -7.09 -0.71 14.12
N GLU A 131 -7.12 -0.57 15.44
CA GLU A 131 -7.31 0.71 16.10
C GLU A 131 -5.95 1.26 16.56
N ALA A 132 -5.52 2.36 15.94
CA ALA A 132 -4.34 3.13 16.34
C ALA A 132 -4.53 4.60 15.94
N PHE A 133 -3.84 5.49 16.65
CA PHE A 133 -3.82 6.92 16.35
C PHE A 133 -2.43 7.32 15.86
N PHE A 134 -2.37 8.24 14.89
CA PHE A 134 -1.10 8.61 14.26
C PHE A 134 -0.91 10.12 14.29
N ALA A 135 0.26 10.56 14.72
CA ALA A 135 0.69 11.95 14.68
C ALA A 135 2.11 12.02 14.14
N ALA A 136 2.54 13.22 13.77
CA ALA A 136 3.92 13.50 13.45
C ALA A 136 4.42 14.74 14.17
N SER A 137 5.70 14.75 14.53
CA SER A 137 6.36 15.92 15.09
C SER A 137 7.78 16.05 14.53
N PRO A 138 8.33 17.27 14.41
CA PRO A 138 9.69 17.47 13.91
C PRO A 138 10.75 16.71 14.72
N THR A 139 10.54 16.62 16.03
CA THR A 139 11.48 15.98 16.96
C THR A 139 11.22 14.47 17.10
N GLY A 140 10.02 13.99 16.79
CA GLY A 140 9.57 12.62 17.07
C GLY A 140 9.13 12.41 18.52
N TRP A 141 9.22 13.45 19.34
CA TRP A 141 8.76 13.45 20.72
C TRP A 141 7.38 14.09 20.81
N THR A 142 6.66 13.77 21.87
CA THR A 142 5.41 14.42 22.20
C THR A 142 5.70 15.88 22.61
N ASN A 143 4.74 16.78 22.40
CA ASN A 143 4.77 18.17 22.87
C ASN A 143 3.49 18.51 23.65
N ASN A 144 3.37 19.76 24.12
CA ASN A 144 2.21 20.19 24.91
C ASN A 144 0.89 20.03 24.15
N ASP A 145 0.86 20.35 22.86
CA ASP A 145 -0.35 20.29 22.04
C ASP A 145 -0.74 18.86 21.70
N LEU A 146 0.23 18.00 21.39
CA LEU A 146 0.03 16.56 21.19
C LEU A 146 -0.47 15.91 22.49
N GLY A 147 0.12 16.23 23.64
CA GLY A 147 -0.35 15.72 24.93
C GLY A 147 -1.80 16.12 25.21
N PHE A 148 -2.14 17.39 24.95
CA PHE A 148 -3.50 17.89 25.10
C PHE A 148 -4.48 17.24 24.11
N GLU A 149 -4.10 17.10 22.85
CA GLU A 149 -4.96 16.46 21.85
C GLU A 149 -5.15 14.97 22.14
N TRP A 150 -4.12 14.27 22.61
CA TRP A 150 -4.23 12.89 23.08
C TRP A 150 -5.25 12.79 24.23
N LEU A 151 -5.17 13.67 25.24
CA LEU A 151 -6.13 13.67 26.36
C LEU A 151 -7.57 13.87 25.89
N THR A 152 -7.79 14.82 24.98
CA THR A 152 -9.13 15.23 24.55
C THR A 152 -9.74 14.28 23.50
N LYS A 153 -8.97 13.87 22.50
CA LYS A 153 -9.45 13.14 21.32
C LYS A 153 -9.23 11.63 21.41
N VAL A 154 -8.20 11.18 22.13
CA VAL A 154 -7.90 9.76 22.34
C VAL A 154 -8.47 9.33 23.69
N PHE A 155 -7.88 9.78 24.79
CA PHE A 155 -8.23 9.31 26.15
C PHE A 155 -9.70 9.52 26.49
N ASN A 156 -10.18 10.77 26.51
CA ASN A 156 -11.56 11.05 26.94
C ASN A 156 -12.63 10.43 26.03
N ARG A 157 -12.32 10.22 24.74
CA ARG A 157 -13.25 9.59 23.77
C ARG A 157 -13.63 8.17 24.21
N TYR A 158 -12.64 7.34 24.57
CA TYR A 158 -12.89 5.95 25.00
C TYR A 158 -13.44 5.87 26.42
N LEU A 159 -13.05 6.81 27.28
CA LEU A 159 -13.46 6.78 28.69
C LEU A 159 -14.87 7.29 28.91
N LYS A 160 -15.42 8.13 28.02
CA LYS A 160 -16.75 8.72 28.22
C LYS A 160 -17.81 7.63 28.42
N LEU A 161 -17.80 6.59 27.58
CA LEU A 161 -18.75 5.48 27.69
C LEU A 161 -18.51 4.64 28.97
N LYS A 162 -17.26 4.36 29.32
CA LYS A 162 -16.91 3.59 30.52
C LYS A 162 -17.29 4.29 31.83
N ALA A 163 -17.20 5.62 31.87
CA ALA A 163 -17.46 6.43 33.07
C ALA A 163 -18.92 6.94 33.15
N ARG A 164 -19.90 6.09 32.84
CA ARG A 164 -21.34 6.44 32.81
C ARG A 164 -21.63 7.75 32.07
N ASN A 165 -21.10 7.89 30.85
CA ASN A 165 -21.16 9.12 30.03
C ASN A 165 -20.42 10.34 30.64
N GLY A 166 -19.35 10.10 31.39
CA GLY A 166 -18.50 11.15 31.99
C GLY A 166 -19.00 11.70 33.32
N ARG A 167 -19.90 10.98 34.00
CA ARG A 167 -20.39 11.34 35.34
C ARG A 167 -19.40 10.93 36.43
N ASP A 168 -18.65 9.87 36.19
CA ASP A 168 -17.73 9.31 37.18
C ASP A 168 -16.36 9.97 37.14
N TRP A 169 -15.74 10.05 38.32
CA TRP A 169 -14.36 10.47 38.45
C TRP A 169 -13.43 9.40 37.90
N ARG A 170 -12.45 9.84 37.12
CA ARG A 170 -11.43 8.99 36.50
C ARG A 170 -10.06 9.37 37.02
N LEU A 171 -9.22 8.38 37.27
CA LEU A 171 -7.84 8.59 37.69
C LEU A 171 -6.91 8.33 36.52
N LEU A 172 -6.10 9.31 36.16
CA LEU A 172 -5.04 9.17 35.17
C LEU A 172 -3.69 9.35 35.86
N ILE A 173 -2.91 8.28 35.92
CA ILE A 173 -1.58 8.24 36.53
C ILE A 173 -0.53 8.38 35.43
N ILE A 174 0.30 9.42 35.51
CA ILE A 174 1.32 9.77 34.51
C ILE A 174 2.68 10.09 35.12
N ASN A 175 3.73 10.02 34.30
CA ASN A 175 5.03 10.55 34.67
C ASN A 175 5.00 12.09 34.72
N GLY A 176 5.84 12.70 35.58
CA GLY A 176 5.88 14.15 35.77
C GLY A 176 6.69 14.91 34.70
N HIS A 177 6.83 14.37 33.50
CA HIS A 177 7.66 14.98 32.47
C HIS A 177 7.02 16.29 31.97
N ARG A 178 7.80 17.39 31.95
CA ARG A 178 7.29 18.76 31.73
C ARG A 178 6.68 19.00 30.34
N SER A 179 6.82 18.06 29.40
CA SER A 179 6.36 18.22 28.02
C SER A 179 4.86 17.96 27.79
N HIS A 180 4.11 17.38 28.75
CA HIS A 180 2.67 17.07 28.58
C HIS A 180 1.74 17.58 29.69
N VAL A 181 2.27 18.15 30.77
CA VAL A 181 1.47 18.60 31.91
C VAL A 181 1.54 20.12 32.02
N ASN A 182 0.71 20.81 31.23
CA ASN A 182 0.52 22.26 31.29
C ASN A 182 -0.80 22.63 32.01
N MET A 183 -0.96 23.90 32.36
CA MET A 183 -2.18 24.36 33.07
C MET A 183 -3.46 24.12 32.24
N ARG A 184 -3.38 24.24 30.91
CA ARG A 184 -4.48 23.93 29.98
C ARG A 184 -4.92 22.46 30.09
N PHE A 185 -3.98 21.53 30.16
CA PHE A 185 -4.18 20.10 30.31
C PHE A 185 -4.84 19.79 31.65
N ILE A 186 -4.34 20.38 32.75
CA ILE A 186 -4.88 20.19 34.10
C ILE A 186 -6.30 20.77 34.21
N ASN A 187 -6.52 22.01 33.79
CA ASN A 187 -7.82 22.66 33.87
C ASN A 187 -8.88 21.89 33.07
N TRP A 188 -8.52 21.40 31.89
CA TRP A 188 -9.40 20.58 31.09
C TRP A 188 -9.68 19.23 31.76
N ALA A 189 -8.67 18.55 32.30
CA ALA A 189 -8.87 17.30 33.02
C ALA A 189 -9.85 17.47 34.19
N ILE A 190 -9.68 18.53 35.00
CA ILE A 190 -10.59 18.85 36.11
C ILE A 190 -12.02 19.09 35.62
N ALA A 191 -12.20 19.89 34.57
CA ALA A 191 -13.52 20.18 33.99
C ALA A 191 -14.25 18.92 33.52
N TYR A 192 -13.51 17.88 33.11
CA TYR A 192 -14.05 16.60 32.68
C TYR A 192 -13.98 15.52 33.76
N ARG A 193 -13.80 15.85 35.04
CA ARG A 193 -13.72 14.89 36.16
C ARG A 193 -12.61 13.84 36.00
N ILE A 194 -11.47 14.25 35.46
CA ILE A 194 -10.25 13.44 35.35
C ILE A 194 -9.25 13.98 36.37
N ILE A 195 -8.92 13.17 37.37
CA ILE A 195 -7.89 13.44 38.36
C ILE A 195 -6.57 12.99 37.76
N ILE A 196 -5.64 13.93 37.60
CA ILE A 196 -4.27 13.64 37.22
C ILE A 196 -3.46 13.36 38.48
N LEU A 197 -2.80 12.21 38.50
CA LEU A 197 -1.87 11.83 39.54
C LEU A 197 -0.48 11.68 38.91
N ILE A 198 0.49 12.38 39.49
CA ILE A 198 1.86 12.41 38.99
C ILE A 198 2.74 11.57 39.91
N PHE A 199 3.55 10.68 39.32
CA PHE A 199 4.51 9.90 40.09
C PHE A 199 5.55 10.77 40.82
N PRO A 200 6.04 10.33 41.99
CA PRO A 200 7.20 10.94 42.62
C PRO A 200 8.39 11.00 41.64
N PRO A 201 9.26 12.01 41.74
CA PRO A 201 10.45 12.11 40.91
C PRO A 201 11.28 10.81 40.93
N HIS A 202 11.78 10.39 39.75
CA HIS A 202 12.63 9.21 39.59
C HIS A 202 12.05 7.88 40.12
N SER A 203 10.73 7.75 40.22
CA SER A 203 10.07 6.51 40.70
C SER A 203 9.49 5.63 39.59
N THR A 204 9.64 6.04 38.33
CA THR A 204 9.03 5.37 37.17
C THR A 204 9.46 3.91 37.06
N HIS A 205 10.73 3.57 37.31
CA HIS A 205 11.20 2.17 37.23
C HIS A 205 10.56 1.22 38.25
N THR A 206 9.90 1.74 39.28
CA THR A 206 9.27 0.98 40.37
C THR A 206 7.75 1.07 40.34
N LEU A 207 7.20 2.27 40.14
CA LEU A 207 5.76 2.55 40.30
C LEU A 207 4.98 2.60 38.99
N GLN A 208 5.64 2.61 37.82
CA GLN A 208 5.00 2.73 36.51
C GLN A 208 4.60 1.36 35.95
N PRO A 209 3.29 1.01 35.88
CA PRO A 209 2.85 -0.29 35.40
C PRO A 209 3.35 -0.63 33.99
N LEU A 210 3.32 0.36 33.08
CA LEU A 210 3.77 0.19 31.70
C LEU A 210 5.26 -0.18 31.61
N ASP A 211 6.14 0.49 32.35
CA ASP A 211 7.58 0.19 32.38
C ASP A 211 7.88 -1.18 33.01
N VAL A 212 7.24 -1.48 34.13
CA VAL A 212 7.52 -2.70 34.92
C VAL A 212 6.94 -3.97 34.28
N GLY A 213 5.81 -3.84 33.59
CA GLY A 213 5.03 -4.98 33.09
C GLY A 213 5.03 -5.18 31.58
N LEU A 214 4.99 -4.11 30.78
CA LEU A 214 4.58 -4.20 29.37
C LEU A 214 5.65 -3.75 28.38
N PHE A 215 6.34 -2.64 28.65
CA PHE A 215 7.28 -2.03 27.72
C PHE A 215 8.54 -2.85 27.48
N ARG A 216 8.94 -3.70 28.42
CA ARG A 216 10.02 -4.66 28.21
C ARG A 216 9.58 -5.80 27.27
N PRO A 217 8.51 -6.56 27.56
CA PRO A 217 7.96 -7.54 26.62
C PRO A 217 7.71 -6.97 25.22
N LEU A 218 7.13 -5.75 25.13
CA LEU A 218 6.90 -5.08 23.86
C LEU A 218 8.20 -4.88 23.07
N SER A 219 9.25 -4.41 23.73
CA SER A 219 10.58 -4.23 23.11
C SER A 219 11.18 -5.55 22.66
N ASP A 220 11.03 -6.60 23.47
CA ASP A 220 11.56 -7.94 23.19
C ASP A 220 10.84 -8.55 21.98
N TYR A 221 9.51 -8.50 21.92
CA TYR A 221 8.74 -8.99 20.78
C TYR A 221 8.99 -8.18 19.51
N TYR A 222 9.05 -6.84 19.61
CA TYR A 222 9.40 -6.01 18.45
C TYR A 222 10.79 -6.38 17.89
N THR A 223 11.77 -6.57 18.76
CA THR A 223 13.12 -7.00 18.36
C THR A 223 13.10 -8.37 17.68
N GLN A 224 12.27 -9.30 18.14
CA GLN A 224 12.09 -10.61 17.50
C GLN A 224 11.48 -10.48 16.10
N GLU A 225 10.40 -9.71 15.93
CA GLU A 225 9.76 -9.49 14.62
C GLU A 225 10.73 -8.84 13.63
N VAL A 226 11.47 -7.82 14.08
CA VAL A 226 12.50 -7.16 13.27
C VAL A 226 13.61 -8.14 12.89
N THR A 227 14.09 -8.95 13.83
CA THR A 227 15.13 -9.96 13.58
C THR A 227 14.68 -11.00 12.57
N GLN A 228 13.43 -11.48 12.68
CA GLN A 228 12.85 -12.41 11.73
C GLN A 228 12.77 -11.78 10.34
N TYR A 229 12.33 -10.52 10.24
CA TYR A 229 12.26 -9.84 8.96
C TYR A 229 13.63 -9.67 8.29
N VAL A 230 14.66 -9.27 9.06
CA VAL A 230 16.03 -9.19 8.55
C VAL A 230 16.55 -10.55 8.10
N TYR A 231 16.22 -11.62 8.84
CA TYR A 231 16.55 -12.99 8.45
C TYR A 231 15.90 -13.37 7.11
N TRP A 232 14.59 -13.18 6.96
CA TRP A 232 13.86 -13.51 5.74
C TRP A 232 14.28 -12.67 4.53
N THR A 233 14.68 -11.42 4.74
CA THR A 233 15.18 -10.54 3.67
C THR A 233 16.69 -10.62 3.47
N GLN A 234 17.37 -11.52 4.19
CA GLN A 234 18.83 -11.71 4.18
C GLN A 234 19.65 -10.46 4.56
N GLY A 235 19.01 -9.44 5.14
CA GLY A 235 19.61 -8.14 5.42
C GLY A 235 19.80 -7.26 4.17
N LEU A 236 19.20 -7.61 3.03
CA LEU A 236 19.30 -6.84 1.78
C LEU A 236 18.39 -5.60 1.77
N VAL A 237 17.42 -5.55 2.68
CA VAL A 237 16.41 -4.49 2.75
C VAL A 237 16.59 -3.72 4.04
N SER A 238 16.86 -2.42 3.91
CA SER A 238 16.92 -1.50 5.04
C SER A 238 15.56 -1.35 5.74
N ILE A 239 15.55 -1.15 7.05
CA ILE A 239 14.30 -0.95 7.79
C ILE A 239 13.99 0.55 7.86
N THR A 240 12.76 0.91 7.52
CA THR A 240 12.32 2.30 7.49
C THR A 240 11.05 2.51 8.33
N LYS A 241 10.63 3.78 8.50
CA LYS A 241 9.35 4.13 9.16
C LYS A 241 8.13 3.43 8.57
N ARG A 242 8.20 3.02 7.30
CA ARG A 242 7.12 2.32 6.59
C ARG A 242 6.87 0.91 7.14
N ASP A 243 7.94 0.27 7.58
CA ASP A 243 7.90 -1.11 8.08
C ASP A 243 7.55 -1.19 9.57
N PHE A 244 7.69 -0.06 10.29
CA PHE A 244 7.52 -0.01 11.74
C PHE A 244 6.18 -0.57 12.20
N PHE A 245 5.08 -0.09 11.61
CA PHE A 245 3.73 -0.44 12.07
C PHE A 245 3.47 -1.95 11.99
N ARG A 246 3.93 -2.61 10.92
CA ARG A 246 3.79 -4.06 10.74
C ARG A 246 4.41 -4.84 11.91
N PHE A 247 5.63 -4.50 12.29
CA PHE A 247 6.31 -5.19 13.40
C PHE A 247 5.74 -4.78 14.76
N PHE A 248 5.46 -3.48 14.91
CA PHE A 248 4.91 -2.92 16.13
C PHE A 248 3.56 -3.54 16.46
N TRP A 249 2.64 -3.65 15.51
CA TRP A 249 1.28 -4.15 15.76
C TRP A 249 1.28 -5.60 16.25
N VAL A 250 2.08 -6.46 15.63
CA VAL A 250 2.25 -7.87 16.05
C VAL A 250 2.85 -7.93 17.45
N ALA A 251 3.90 -7.15 17.72
CA ALA A 251 4.53 -7.09 19.04
C ALA A 251 3.60 -6.52 20.12
N PHE A 252 2.79 -5.51 19.76
CA PHE A 252 1.84 -4.84 20.64
C PHE A 252 0.76 -5.82 21.10
N ASN A 253 0.14 -6.56 20.18
CA ASN A 253 -0.87 -7.56 20.53
C ASN A 253 -0.31 -8.73 21.38
N LYS A 254 0.97 -9.09 21.18
CA LYS A 254 1.65 -10.10 22.03
C LYS A 254 1.97 -9.56 23.43
N ALA A 255 2.29 -8.27 23.55
CA ALA A 255 2.67 -7.65 24.83
C ALA A 255 1.46 -7.19 25.66
N PHE A 256 0.45 -6.60 25.04
CA PHE A 256 -0.73 -6.00 25.68
C PHE A 256 -1.84 -7.03 25.86
N THR A 257 -1.53 -8.12 26.54
CA THR A 257 -2.54 -9.10 26.97
C THR A 257 -3.13 -8.69 28.32
N LYS A 258 -4.36 -9.14 28.61
CA LYS A 258 -5.04 -8.87 29.88
C LYS A 258 -4.18 -9.30 31.08
N ASP A 259 -3.53 -10.46 30.98
CA ASP A 259 -2.66 -10.99 32.04
C ASP A 259 -1.40 -10.14 32.25
N ASN A 260 -0.79 -9.65 31.16
CA ASN A 260 0.37 -8.75 31.27
C ASN A 260 -0.01 -7.39 31.86
N VAL A 261 -1.19 -6.86 31.51
CA VAL A 261 -1.73 -5.63 32.11
C VAL A 261 -1.91 -5.82 33.62
N PHE A 262 -2.60 -6.88 34.05
CA PHE A 262 -2.78 -7.16 35.48
C PHE A 262 -1.44 -7.38 36.20
N SER A 263 -0.51 -8.11 35.59
CA SER A 263 0.84 -8.31 36.15
C SER A 263 1.59 -6.99 36.33
N GLY A 264 1.47 -6.04 35.39
CA GLY A 264 2.02 -4.69 35.52
C GLY A 264 1.45 -3.93 36.70
N TRP A 265 0.13 -3.95 36.88
CA TRP A 265 -0.54 -3.30 38.01
C TRP A 265 -0.19 -3.96 39.36
N GLN A 266 -0.17 -5.29 39.41
CA GLN A 266 0.15 -6.04 40.64
C GLN A 266 1.57 -5.76 41.13
N ARG A 267 2.53 -5.70 40.20
CA ARG A 267 3.95 -5.47 40.52
C ARG A 267 4.22 -4.08 41.09
N THR A 268 3.38 -3.10 40.77
CA THR A 268 3.52 -1.73 41.27
C THR A 268 2.78 -1.49 42.59
N GLY A 269 1.99 -2.47 43.05
CA GLY A 269 1.17 -2.35 44.26
C GLY A 269 0.00 -1.37 44.14
N LEU A 270 -0.24 -0.81 42.94
CA LEU A 270 -1.34 0.14 42.69
C LEU A 270 -2.68 -0.60 42.53
N TYR A 271 -2.68 -1.77 41.88
CA TYR A 271 -3.89 -2.58 41.73
C TYR A 271 -3.61 -4.09 41.59
N PRO A 272 -4.23 -4.96 42.41
CA PRO A 272 -4.94 -4.65 43.65
C PRO A 272 -4.09 -3.80 44.59
N PHE A 273 -4.73 -2.96 45.40
CA PHE A 273 -4.02 -1.98 46.22
C PHE A 273 -3.21 -2.70 47.31
N ALA A 274 -1.90 -2.84 47.08
CA ALA A 274 -0.96 -3.59 47.91
C ALA A 274 0.41 -2.88 47.96
N PRO A 275 0.52 -1.77 48.74
CA PRO A 275 1.76 -0.99 48.87
C PRO A 275 2.97 -1.83 49.34
N GLU A 276 2.72 -2.89 50.11
CA GLU A 276 3.73 -3.78 50.67
C GLU A 276 4.64 -4.41 49.62
N VAL A 277 4.15 -4.60 48.39
CA VAL A 277 4.94 -5.15 47.27
C VAL A 277 6.16 -4.27 46.97
N ILE A 278 6.02 -2.96 47.17
CA ILE A 278 7.07 -1.96 46.94
C ILE A 278 7.78 -1.58 48.24
N LEU A 279 7.05 -1.40 49.34
CA LEU A 279 7.60 -0.95 50.61
C LEU A 279 8.44 -2.03 51.31
N ASN A 280 8.04 -3.29 51.18
CA ASN A 280 8.69 -4.44 51.78
C ASN A 280 8.99 -5.49 50.69
N PRO A 281 9.93 -5.20 49.78
CA PRO A 281 10.25 -6.11 48.69
C PRO A 281 10.86 -7.38 49.27
N GLN A 282 10.07 -8.45 49.33
CA GLN A 282 10.59 -9.77 49.68
C GLN A 282 11.72 -10.12 48.69
N PRO A 283 12.84 -10.71 49.16
CA PRO A 283 13.91 -11.14 48.26
C PRO A 283 13.27 -12.10 47.27
N ARG A 284 13.17 -11.66 46.01
CA ARG A 284 12.54 -12.45 44.95
C ARG A 284 13.18 -13.82 44.99
N LYS A 285 12.43 -14.85 45.40
CA LYS A 285 12.82 -16.24 45.14
C LYS A 285 12.99 -16.28 43.64
N ARG A 286 14.24 -16.21 43.17
CA ARG A 286 14.55 -16.51 41.78
C ARG A 286 14.01 -17.91 41.63
N THR A 287 12.84 -18.06 41.00
CA THR A 287 12.49 -19.32 40.36
C THR A 287 13.74 -19.64 39.59
N LYS A 288 14.48 -20.69 40.01
CA LYS A 288 15.63 -21.18 39.27
C LYS A 288 15.13 -21.14 37.84
N ARG A 289 15.78 -20.35 36.97
CA ARG A 289 15.46 -20.38 35.55
C ARG A 289 15.47 -21.87 35.27
N VAL A 290 14.31 -22.47 35.02
CA VAL A 290 14.27 -23.79 34.40
C VAL A 290 15.20 -23.56 33.23
N PRO A 291 16.36 -24.25 33.17
CA PRO A 291 17.23 -24.10 32.03
C PRO A 291 16.29 -24.25 30.86
N THR A 292 16.15 -23.20 30.04
CA THR A 292 15.41 -23.32 28.79
C THR A 292 15.87 -24.66 28.25
N PRO A 293 14.98 -25.68 28.14
CA PRO A 293 15.44 -26.96 27.64
C PRO A 293 16.23 -26.59 26.40
N PRO A 294 17.51 -27.01 26.29
CA PRO A 294 18.34 -26.62 25.15
C PRO A 294 17.42 -26.81 23.95
N PRO A 295 17.16 -25.72 23.17
CA PRO A 295 16.05 -25.68 22.23
C PRO A 295 16.10 -27.02 21.57
N ARG A 296 15.07 -27.86 21.78
CA ARG A 296 15.12 -29.25 21.35
C ARG A 296 15.50 -29.10 19.90
N GLN A 297 16.74 -29.44 19.59
CA GLN A 297 17.26 -29.33 18.24
C GLN A 297 16.57 -30.51 17.59
N GLU A 298 15.29 -30.36 17.31
CA GLU A 298 14.76 -30.94 16.11
C GLU A 298 15.61 -30.26 15.06
N PRO A 299 16.55 -31.02 14.45
CA PRO A 299 17.28 -30.46 13.33
C PRO A 299 16.19 -29.91 12.41
N ILE A 300 16.33 -28.65 12.00
CA ILE A 300 15.56 -28.11 10.89
C ILE A 300 16.07 -28.89 9.69
N VAL A 301 15.58 -30.11 9.52
CA VAL A 301 15.81 -30.89 8.33
C VAL A 301 14.77 -30.35 7.36
N PRO A 302 15.16 -29.71 6.25
CA PRO A 302 14.24 -28.98 5.39
C PRO A 302 13.67 -29.89 4.29
N LEU A 303 13.46 -31.15 4.66
CA LEU A 303 12.50 -32.06 4.06
C LEU A 303 11.48 -32.33 5.15
N SER A 304 10.20 -32.49 4.83
CA SER A 304 9.23 -32.83 5.87
C SER A 304 9.76 -34.01 6.69
N ALA A 305 9.52 -34.05 8.00
CA ALA A 305 10.01 -35.16 8.84
C ALA A 305 9.59 -36.55 8.28
N ARG A 306 8.59 -36.58 7.40
CA ARG A 306 8.17 -37.75 6.61
C ARG A 306 9.10 -38.02 5.42
N ASP A 307 9.49 -37.02 4.65
CA ASP A 307 10.34 -37.19 3.46
C ASP A 307 11.79 -37.53 3.82
N THR A 308 12.31 -36.95 4.92
CA THR A 308 13.62 -37.36 5.47
C THR A 308 13.64 -38.83 5.90
N LYS A 309 12.57 -39.28 6.56
CA LYS A 309 12.40 -40.70 6.93
C LYS A 309 12.27 -41.59 5.70
N LYS A 310 11.56 -41.15 4.66
CA LYS A 310 11.45 -41.90 3.39
C LYS A 310 12.80 -42.03 2.69
N ILE A 311 13.53 -40.92 2.53
CA ILE A 311 14.87 -40.94 1.91
C ILE A 311 15.80 -41.84 2.73
N ARG A 312 15.80 -41.72 4.07
CA ARG A 312 16.63 -42.56 4.94
C ARG A 312 16.28 -44.04 4.82
N LYS A 313 14.99 -44.40 4.78
CA LYS A 313 14.53 -45.78 4.56
C LYS A 313 14.98 -46.33 3.20
N LEU A 314 14.85 -45.53 2.14
CA LEU A 314 15.31 -45.92 0.80
C LEU A 314 16.82 -46.13 0.77
N LEU A 315 17.58 -45.24 1.40
CA LEU A 315 19.04 -45.30 1.49
C LEU A 315 19.53 -46.51 2.29
N ASP A 316 18.83 -46.83 3.38
CA ASP A 316 19.12 -48.01 4.19
C ASP A 316 18.74 -49.32 3.48
N ALA A 317 17.79 -49.28 2.54
CA ALA A 317 17.40 -50.43 1.71
C ALA A 317 18.31 -50.65 0.48
N THR A 318 18.90 -49.58 -0.08
CA THR A 318 19.72 -49.65 -1.30
C THR A 318 21.22 -49.69 -1.03
N THR A 319 21.69 -49.28 0.15
CA THR A 319 23.14 -49.23 0.40
C THR A 319 23.55 -49.62 1.81
N SER A 320 24.57 -50.48 1.90
CA SER A 320 25.16 -50.88 3.18
C SER A 320 25.66 -49.67 3.97
N ARG A 321 25.49 -49.69 5.30
CA ARG A 321 25.93 -48.62 6.22
C ARG A 321 27.44 -48.56 6.39
N THR A 322 28.13 -49.63 6.07
CA THR A 322 29.56 -49.81 6.35
C THR A 322 30.45 -49.64 5.13
N SER A 323 29.91 -49.83 3.90
CA SER A 323 30.67 -49.64 2.65
C SER A 323 31.02 -48.16 2.43
N GLN A 324 32.19 -47.93 1.83
CA GLN A 324 32.73 -46.61 1.57
C GLN A 324 31.90 -45.86 0.52
N GLU A 325 31.45 -46.54 -0.52
CA GLU A 325 30.53 -46.03 -1.55
C GLU A 325 29.20 -45.64 -0.92
N GLY A 326 28.71 -46.44 0.03
CA GLY A 326 27.50 -46.14 0.78
C GLY A 326 27.64 -44.88 1.63
N LYS A 327 28.73 -44.72 2.37
CA LYS A 327 28.99 -43.50 3.15
C LYS A 327 29.10 -42.27 2.25
N GLN A 328 29.78 -42.37 1.11
CA GLN A 328 29.91 -41.29 0.13
C GLN A 328 28.55 -40.90 -0.45
N LEU A 329 27.74 -41.85 -0.90
CA LEU A 329 26.40 -41.60 -1.42
C LEU A 329 25.47 -40.96 -0.36
N ARG A 330 25.57 -41.39 0.90
CA ARG A 330 24.82 -40.74 1.99
C ARG A 330 25.25 -39.28 2.17
N SER A 331 26.56 -39.01 2.21
CA SER A 331 27.10 -37.65 2.37
C SER A 331 26.62 -36.74 1.24
N THR A 332 26.77 -37.17 -0.01
CA THR A 332 26.40 -36.36 -1.18
C THR A 332 24.90 -36.09 -1.24
N ILE A 333 24.04 -37.05 -0.89
CA ILE A 333 22.59 -36.83 -0.85
C ILE A 333 22.20 -35.82 0.22
N TRP A 334 22.81 -35.88 1.41
CA TRP A 334 22.57 -34.88 2.45
C TRP A 334 23.12 -33.51 2.07
N GLU A 335 24.32 -33.43 1.51
CA GLU A 335 24.90 -32.19 0.97
C GLU A 335 24.03 -31.56 -0.12
N LEU A 336 23.52 -32.36 -1.07
CA LEU A 336 22.61 -31.89 -2.11
C LEU A 336 21.26 -31.44 -1.54
N ALA A 337 20.72 -32.16 -0.55
CA ALA A 337 19.50 -31.77 0.12
C ALA A 337 19.68 -30.42 0.85
N ASP A 338 20.75 -30.27 1.61
CA ASP A 338 21.08 -29.05 2.33
C ASP A 338 21.31 -27.88 1.37
N THR A 339 22.06 -28.10 0.28
CA THR A 339 22.30 -27.09 -0.76
C THR A 339 21.00 -26.65 -1.43
N LYS A 340 20.15 -27.60 -1.82
CA LYS A 340 18.84 -27.30 -2.42
C LYS A 340 17.97 -26.46 -1.50
N ASN A 341 18.01 -26.75 -0.20
CA ASN A 341 17.22 -26.02 0.79
C ASN A 341 17.78 -24.64 1.07
N LEU A 342 19.11 -24.50 1.16
CA LEU A 342 19.77 -23.22 1.26
C LEU A 342 19.40 -22.32 0.05
N LEU A 343 19.49 -22.87 -1.17
CA LEU A 343 19.11 -22.15 -2.39
C LEU A 343 17.62 -21.80 -2.43
N ARG A 344 16.72 -22.69 -1.98
CA ARG A 344 15.29 -22.37 -1.89
C ARG A 344 15.02 -21.21 -0.93
N ASN A 345 15.58 -21.26 0.27
CA ASN A 345 15.47 -20.19 1.25
C ASN A 345 16.09 -18.89 0.72
N GLU A 346 17.19 -19.00 -0.04
CA GLU A 346 17.84 -17.85 -0.65
C GLU A 346 16.94 -17.21 -1.72
N VAL A 347 16.37 -18.01 -2.62
CA VAL A 347 15.47 -17.52 -3.68
C VAL A 347 14.20 -16.92 -3.07
N GLU A 348 13.60 -17.55 -2.06
CA GLU A 348 12.42 -16.99 -1.38
C GLU A 348 12.75 -15.67 -0.68
N GLY A 349 13.88 -15.60 0.03
CA GLY A 349 14.32 -14.38 0.69
C GLY A 349 14.61 -13.24 -0.30
N LEU A 350 15.24 -13.55 -1.44
CA LEU A 350 15.46 -12.58 -2.52
C LEU A 350 14.16 -12.09 -3.14
N LYS A 351 13.16 -12.96 -3.34
CA LYS A 351 11.83 -12.57 -3.82
C LYS A 351 11.14 -11.62 -2.83
N LEU A 352 11.21 -11.91 -1.53
CA LEU A 352 10.65 -11.05 -0.48
C LEU A 352 11.37 -9.70 -0.42
N ALA A 353 12.71 -9.71 -0.53
CA ALA A 353 13.51 -8.50 -0.56
C ALA A 353 13.14 -7.62 -1.76
N LEU A 354 13.04 -8.21 -2.95
CA LEU A 354 12.66 -7.52 -4.19
C LEU A 354 11.24 -6.95 -4.12
N LYS A 355 10.28 -7.69 -3.54
CA LYS A 355 8.91 -7.20 -3.31
C LYS A 355 8.92 -5.98 -2.38
N SER A 356 9.71 -6.03 -1.33
CA SER A 356 9.81 -4.94 -0.34
C SER A 356 10.49 -3.70 -0.93
N GLU A 357 11.55 -3.88 -1.72
CA GLU A 357 12.21 -2.78 -2.44
C GLU A 357 11.32 -2.15 -3.52
N LYS A 358 10.54 -2.96 -4.26
CA LYS A 358 9.54 -2.42 -5.19
C LYS A 358 8.51 -1.55 -4.48
N LYS A 359 8.00 -1.98 -3.32
CA LYS A 359 7.12 -1.14 -2.48
C LYS A 359 7.81 0.15 -2.03
N LYS A 360 9.11 0.12 -1.72
CA LYS A 360 9.85 1.34 -1.33
C LYS A 360 9.95 2.37 -2.45
N ARG A 361 10.16 1.92 -3.69
CA ARG A 361 10.27 2.79 -4.87
C ARG A 361 8.97 3.52 -5.24
N ALA A 362 7.82 3.06 -4.74
CA ALA A 362 6.56 3.79 -4.91
C ALA A 362 6.63 5.18 -4.25
N ARG A 363 6.08 6.18 -4.94
CA ARG A 363 6.26 7.61 -4.64
C ARG A 363 5.78 7.97 -3.23
N LYS A 364 6.53 8.82 -2.54
CA LYS A 364 6.19 9.38 -1.23
C LYS A 364 5.09 10.44 -1.42
N LYS A 365 3.86 10.16 -0.99
CA LYS A 365 2.79 11.15 -0.89
C LYS A 365 2.44 11.38 0.59
N GLY A 366 2.24 12.63 0.98
CA GLY A 366 1.76 12.99 2.31
C GLY A 366 0.29 12.61 2.44
N LEU A 367 -0.12 12.03 3.57
CA LEU A 367 -1.54 11.70 3.80
C LEU A 367 -2.36 12.95 4.16
N PHE A 368 -1.67 14.02 4.58
CA PHE A 368 -2.25 15.16 5.29
C PHE A 368 -2.65 16.34 4.41
N GLU A 369 -2.00 16.55 3.26
CA GLU A 369 -2.34 17.64 2.32
C GLU A 369 -3.81 17.54 1.85
N GLU A 370 -4.37 16.34 1.86
CA GLU A 370 -5.71 16.06 1.36
C GLU A 370 -6.80 16.27 2.42
N LEU A 371 -6.50 16.01 3.70
CA LEU A 371 -7.43 16.20 4.81
C LEU A 371 -7.56 17.67 5.22
N GLN A 372 -6.47 18.43 5.21
CA GLN A 372 -6.48 19.87 5.56
C GLN A 372 -7.30 20.71 4.57
N ALA A 373 -7.49 20.23 3.34
CA ALA A 373 -8.28 20.92 2.33
C ALA A 373 -9.81 20.76 2.53
N VAL A 374 -10.24 19.80 3.36
CA VAL A 374 -11.66 19.42 3.52
C VAL A 374 -12.20 19.83 4.89
N ASP A 375 -11.39 19.77 5.95
CA ASP A 375 -11.77 20.17 7.30
C ASP A 375 -10.96 21.40 7.72
N GLU A 376 -11.62 22.49 8.12
CA GLU A 376 -11.01 23.71 8.70
C GLU A 376 -10.29 23.47 10.05
N GLY A 377 -10.25 22.22 10.53
CA GLY A 377 -9.61 21.81 11.77
C GLY A 377 -8.15 21.41 11.59
N ASN A 378 -7.24 22.09 12.28
CA ASN A 378 -5.86 21.63 12.43
C ASN A 378 -5.84 20.44 13.41
N TYR A 379 -5.67 19.23 12.90
CA TYR A 379 -5.64 18.00 13.70
C TYR A 379 -4.21 17.49 13.85
N LEU A 380 -3.76 17.22 15.07
CA LEU A 380 -2.45 16.63 15.31
C LEU A 380 -2.50 15.10 15.31
N PHE A 381 -3.63 14.49 15.71
CA PHE A 381 -3.84 13.03 15.67
C PHE A 381 -4.84 12.61 14.59
N LEU A 382 -4.42 11.66 13.76
CA LEU A 382 -5.23 10.93 12.80
C LEU A 382 -5.86 9.72 13.49
N SER A 383 -7.18 9.72 13.58
CA SER A 383 -7.97 8.55 14.01
C SER A 383 -8.20 7.57 12.85
N PRO A 384 -8.53 6.29 13.11
CA PRO A 384 -8.80 5.29 12.07
C PRO A 384 -9.74 5.78 10.95
N GLN A 385 -10.88 6.39 11.34
CA GLN A 385 -11.86 6.96 10.40
C GLN A 385 -11.27 8.03 9.48
N LYS A 386 -10.36 8.86 9.99
CA LYS A 386 -9.71 9.92 9.21
C LYS A 386 -8.66 9.37 8.26
N VAL A 387 -7.94 8.33 8.69
CA VAL A 387 -7.01 7.63 7.79
C VAL A 387 -7.78 6.98 6.63
N SER A 388 -8.95 6.38 6.90
CA SER A 388 -9.83 5.87 5.84
C SER A 388 -10.28 6.98 4.90
N LEU A 389 -10.84 8.07 5.45
CA LEU A 389 -11.30 9.21 4.66
C LEU A 389 -10.19 9.81 3.79
N ALA A 390 -8.98 9.97 4.33
CA ALA A 390 -7.83 10.47 3.58
C ALA A 390 -7.50 9.56 2.38
N ARG A 391 -7.50 8.24 2.58
CA ARG A 391 -7.26 7.27 1.50
C ARG A 391 -8.36 7.31 0.45
N ASP A 392 -9.61 7.48 0.85
CA ASP A 392 -10.75 7.58 -0.07
C ASP A 392 -10.68 8.86 -0.92
N LEU A 393 -10.28 9.97 -0.30
CA LEU A 393 -10.03 11.23 -1.03
C LEU A 393 -8.85 11.09 -2.01
N GLN A 394 -7.77 10.43 -1.59
CA GLN A 394 -6.62 10.17 -2.44
C GLN A 394 -6.99 9.35 -3.68
N THR A 395 -7.72 8.25 -3.48
CA THR A 395 -8.12 7.35 -4.57
C THR A 395 -9.06 8.06 -5.54
N LYS A 396 -10.01 8.87 -5.06
CA LYS A 396 -10.87 9.70 -5.91
C LYS A 396 -10.08 10.70 -6.76
N ARG A 397 -9.07 11.36 -6.20
CA ARG A 397 -8.21 12.28 -6.96
C ARG A 397 -7.37 11.55 -7.99
N GLU A 398 -6.78 10.41 -7.62
CA GLU A 398 -6.01 9.58 -8.56
C GLU A 398 -6.89 9.09 -9.72
N GLN A 399 -8.13 8.68 -9.43
CA GLN A 399 -9.12 8.35 -10.45
C GLN A 399 -9.48 9.56 -11.32
N ALA A 400 -9.68 10.75 -10.74
CA ALA A 400 -9.98 11.95 -11.50
C ALA A 400 -8.83 12.35 -12.44
N VAL A 401 -7.57 12.26 -11.97
CA VAL A 401 -6.39 12.52 -12.80
C VAL A 401 -6.28 11.51 -13.94
N LEU A 402 -6.52 10.22 -13.66
CA LEU A 402 -6.53 9.18 -14.70
C LEU A 402 -7.66 9.39 -15.72
N GLN A 403 -8.86 9.75 -15.26
CA GLN A 403 -9.99 10.08 -16.14
C GLN A 403 -9.69 11.31 -17.00
N GLU A 404 -9.05 12.35 -16.45
CA GLU A 404 -8.68 13.52 -17.22
C GLU A 404 -7.57 13.22 -18.25
N GLN A 405 -6.61 12.35 -17.90
CA GLN A 405 -5.61 11.86 -18.84
C GLN A 405 -6.26 11.05 -19.97
N ALA A 406 -7.16 10.12 -19.65
CA ALA A 406 -7.92 9.35 -20.62
C ALA A 406 -8.74 10.27 -21.54
N ARG A 407 -9.45 11.27 -20.99
CA ARG A 407 -10.20 12.26 -21.77
C ARG A 407 -9.31 13.04 -22.72
N LYS A 408 -8.11 13.43 -22.28
CA LYS A 408 -7.12 14.13 -23.14
C LYS A 408 -6.56 13.23 -24.24
N GLU A 409 -6.43 11.92 -23.99
CA GLU A 409 -6.02 10.94 -25.00
C GLU A 409 -7.14 10.68 -26.01
N GLU A 410 -8.37 10.50 -25.56
CA GLU A 410 -9.56 10.37 -26.42
C GLU A 410 -9.73 11.60 -27.31
N GLU A 411 -9.59 12.81 -26.75
CA GLU A 411 -9.69 14.06 -27.53
C GLU A 411 -8.59 14.15 -28.61
N LYS A 412 -7.36 13.68 -28.30
CA LYS A 412 -6.28 13.60 -29.29
C LYS A 412 -6.59 12.58 -30.39
N GLN A 413 -7.13 11.42 -30.04
CA GLN A 413 -7.55 10.39 -31.00
C GLN A 413 -8.66 10.90 -31.91
N LEU A 414 -9.70 11.53 -31.35
CA LEU A 414 -10.79 12.14 -32.11
C LEU A 414 -10.29 13.21 -33.08
N LYS A 415 -9.37 14.07 -32.66
CA LYS A 415 -8.73 15.07 -33.54
C LYS A 415 -7.89 14.43 -34.65
N ALA A 416 -7.20 13.32 -34.37
CA ALA A 416 -6.43 12.59 -35.38
C ALA A 416 -7.36 11.94 -36.42
N ILE A 417 -8.43 11.28 -35.98
CA ILE A 417 -9.46 10.69 -36.85
C ILE A 417 -10.12 11.75 -37.71
N ALA A 418 -10.53 12.89 -37.13
CA ALA A 418 -11.14 13.98 -37.87
C ALA A 418 -10.21 14.54 -38.97
N LYS A 419 -8.91 14.67 -38.67
CA LYS A 419 -7.90 15.13 -39.63
C LYS A 419 -7.67 14.12 -40.76
N GLU A 420 -7.76 12.82 -40.47
CA GLU A 420 -7.63 11.75 -41.45
C GLU A 420 -8.88 11.68 -42.35
N GLN A 421 -10.07 11.79 -41.78
CA GLN A 421 -11.33 11.90 -42.52
C GLN A 421 -11.33 13.12 -43.45
N GLU A 422 -10.85 14.26 -42.99
CA GLU A 422 -10.73 15.46 -43.83
C GLU A 422 -9.75 15.26 -45.00
N ARG A 423 -8.60 14.59 -44.76
CA ARG A 423 -7.65 14.22 -45.82
C ARG A 423 -8.29 13.31 -46.87
N LEU A 424 -8.98 12.26 -46.42
CA LEU A 424 -9.69 11.33 -47.30
C LEU A 424 -10.78 12.04 -48.11
N ALA A 425 -11.54 12.95 -47.50
CA ALA A 425 -12.56 13.75 -48.19
C ALA A 425 -11.95 14.69 -49.24
N ILE A 426 -10.79 15.30 -48.95
CA ILE A 426 -10.06 16.14 -49.92
C ILE A 426 -9.57 15.27 -51.09
N GLU A 427 -9.06 14.08 -50.82
CA GLU A 427 -8.59 13.16 -51.87
C GLU A 427 -9.72 12.64 -52.75
N GLN A 428 -10.86 12.26 -52.16
CA GLN A 428 -12.07 11.89 -52.88
C GLN A 428 -12.55 13.03 -53.79
N ARG A 429 -12.63 14.27 -53.28
CA ARG A 429 -12.99 15.44 -54.10
C ARG A 429 -12.03 15.67 -55.27
N LYS A 430 -10.74 15.36 -55.13
CA LYS A 430 -9.77 15.43 -56.24
C LYS A 430 -10.05 14.35 -57.29
N ARG A 431 -10.26 13.10 -56.87
CA ARG A 431 -10.60 11.99 -57.76
C ARG A 431 -11.91 12.24 -58.51
N GLU A 432 -12.93 12.75 -57.84
CA GLU A 432 -14.21 13.14 -58.47
C GLU A 432 -14.02 14.24 -59.51
N ARG A 433 -13.18 15.25 -59.24
CA ARG A 433 -12.87 16.32 -60.21
C ARG A 433 -12.12 15.79 -61.42
N GLU A 434 -11.17 14.88 -61.24
CA GLU A 434 -10.45 14.23 -62.35
C GLU A 434 -11.37 13.34 -63.18
N ALA A 435 -12.19 12.51 -62.53
CA ALA A 435 -13.20 11.70 -63.20
C ALA A 435 -14.17 12.57 -64.00
N ALA A 436 -14.66 13.68 -63.44
CA ALA A 436 -15.54 14.61 -64.15
C ALA A 436 -14.85 15.30 -65.34
N LYS A 437 -13.54 15.55 -65.28
CA LYS A 437 -12.77 16.06 -66.44
C LYS A 437 -12.70 15.02 -67.54
N ILE A 438 -12.30 13.79 -67.21
CA ILE A 438 -12.23 12.67 -68.16
C ILE A 438 -13.60 12.43 -68.81
N GLN A 439 -14.67 12.46 -68.02
CA GLN A 439 -16.04 12.25 -68.51
C GLN A 439 -16.49 13.37 -69.46
N LYS A 440 -16.10 14.62 -69.20
CA LYS A 440 -16.33 15.75 -70.13
C LYS A 440 -15.51 15.63 -71.41
N GLU A 441 -14.30 15.10 -71.34
CA GLU A 441 -13.42 14.87 -72.49
C GLU A 441 -13.99 13.77 -73.39
N ILE A 442 -14.40 12.65 -72.82
CA ILE A 442 -15.12 11.57 -73.52
C ILE A 442 -16.41 12.12 -74.15
N GLN A 443 -17.20 12.93 -73.44
CA GLN A 443 -18.40 13.55 -74.01
C GLN A 443 -18.08 14.43 -75.22
N ARG A 444 -17.00 15.22 -75.17
CA ARG A 444 -16.56 16.07 -76.29
C ARG A 444 -16.10 15.24 -77.48
N GLU A 445 -15.36 14.16 -77.26
CA GLU A 445 -14.95 13.24 -78.32
C GLU A 445 -16.16 12.60 -78.99
N VAL A 446 -17.10 12.06 -78.20
CA VAL A 446 -18.36 11.49 -78.71
C VAL A 446 -19.17 12.52 -79.48
N GLU A 447 -19.23 13.77 -79.04
CA GLU A 447 -19.95 14.84 -79.74
C GLU A 447 -19.24 15.24 -81.05
N GLN A 448 -17.91 15.31 -81.06
CA GLN A 448 -17.12 15.54 -82.28
C GLN A 448 -17.30 14.40 -83.27
N GLU A 449 -17.32 13.16 -82.81
CA GLU A 449 -17.50 11.99 -83.65
C GLU A 449 -18.91 11.92 -84.21
N LYS A 450 -19.94 12.25 -83.42
CA LYS A 450 -21.32 12.46 -83.92
C LYS A 450 -21.37 13.54 -85.00
N LYS A 451 -20.67 14.67 -84.83
CA LYS A 451 -20.61 15.75 -85.83
C LYS A 451 -19.88 15.31 -87.11
N ARG A 452 -18.80 14.53 -87.00
CA ARG A 452 -18.10 13.95 -88.15
C ARG A 452 -19.01 12.99 -88.91
N LEU A 453 -19.68 12.10 -88.21
CA LEU A 453 -20.59 11.12 -88.80
C LEU A 453 -21.83 11.79 -89.44
N ALA A 454 -22.32 12.88 -88.86
CA ALA A 454 -23.36 13.71 -89.47
C ALA A 454 -22.88 14.47 -90.71
N HIS A 455 -21.64 14.98 -90.69
CA HIS A 455 -21.04 15.65 -91.85
C HIS A 455 -20.80 14.67 -93.01
N GLU A 456 -20.32 13.47 -92.71
CA GLU A 456 -20.12 12.40 -93.69
C GLU A 456 -21.46 11.93 -94.28
N LYS A 457 -22.49 11.72 -93.45
CA LYS A 457 -23.86 11.47 -93.93
C LYS A 457 -24.39 12.60 -94.82
N ALA A 458 -24.10 13.86 -94.50
CA ALA A 458 -24.52 15.02 -95.30
C ALA A 458 -23.76 15.13 -96.63
N LEU A 459 -22.47 14.77 -96.67
CA LEU A 459 -21.69 14.65 -97.90
C LEU A 459 -22.25 13.53 -98.78
N TYR A 460 -22.51 12.36 -98.19
CA TYR A 460 -23.12 11.23 -98.90
C TYR A 460 -24.51 11.58 -99.45
N ALA A 461 -25.32 12.32 -98.69
CA ALA A 461 -26.62 12.83 -99.16
C ALA A 461 -26.47 13.84 -100.32
N LYS A 462 -25.48 14.74 -100.26
CA LYS A 462 -25.19 15.67 -101.36
C LYS A 462 -24.68 14.96 -102.61
N GLU A 463 -23.86 13.93 -102.46
CA GLU A 463 -23.41 13.10 -103.58
C GLU A 463 -24.57 12.31 -104.19
N ALA A 464 -25.43 11.72 -103.36
CA ALA A 464 -26.67 11.08 -103.80
C ALA A 464 -27.60 12.07 -104.53
N GLU A 465 -27.78 13.30 -104.04
CA GLU A 465 -28.53 14.36 -104.73
C GLU A 465 -27.90 14.76 -106.06
N LYS A 466 -26.56 14.83 -106.13
CA LYS A 466 -25.82 15.16 -107.35
C LYS A 466 -25.92 14.04 -108.39
N GLN A 467 -25.92 12.77 -107.95
CA GLN A 467 -26.22 11.61 -108.77
C GLN A 467 -27.66 11.67 -109.29
N LEU A 468 -28.64 11.94 -108.41
CA LEU A 468 -30.04 12.08 -108.79
C LEU A 468 -30.26 13.23 -109.80
N LYS A 469 -29.51 14.35 -109.67
CA LYS A 469 -29.51 15.48 -110.62
C LYS A 469 -28.86 15.16 -111.96
N ASN A 470 -27.82 14.33 -111.96
CA ASN A 470 -27.18 13.85 -113.19
C ASN A 470 -28.06 12.82 -113.90
N ASP A 471 -28.75 11.95 -113.16
CA ASP A 471 -29.76 11.04 -113.68
C ASP A 471 -30.96 11.83 -114.25
N LEU A 472 -31.41 12.89 -113.58
CA LEU A 472 -32.42 13.83 -114.11
C LEU A 472 -31.96 14.60 -115.35
N LYS A 473 -30.67 14.93 -115.48
CA LYS A 473 -30.10 15.55 -116.69
C LYS A 473 -29.95 14.56 -117.84
N SER A 474 -29.71 13.27 -117.58
CA SER A 474 -29.74 12.22 -118.61
C SER A 474 -31.16 11.93 -119.12
N MET A 475 -32.19 12.28 -118.34
CA MET A 475 -33.59 12.12 -118.71
C MET A 475 -34.23 13.35 -119.41
N GLN A 476 -33.54 14.48 -119.59
CA GLN A 476 -34.05 15.66 -120.32
C GLN A 476 -33.83 15.60 -121.84
N GLY A 477 -33.98 14.39 -122.40
CA GLY A 477 -33.93 14.09 -123.83
C GLY A 477 -35.02 13.14 -124.28
N LYS A 478 -36.26 13.27 -123.78
CA LYS A 478 -37.52 12.82 -124.43
C LYS A 478 -38.73 13.25 -123.59
N GLY A 479 -39.77 13.73 -124.29
CA GLY A 479 -40.86 14.51 -123.71
C GLY A 479 -41.96 13.73 -122.96
N LYS A 480 -42.56 14.48 -122.02
CA LYS A 480 -43.97 14.56 -121.59
C LYS A 480 -44.90 13.34 -121.75
N LYS A 481 -45.44 12.87 -120.61
CA LYS A 481 -46.89 12.82 -120.32
C LYS A 481 -47.20 12.79 -118.80
N LYS A 482 -47.96 13.81 -118.35
CA LYS A 482 -48.98 13.91 -117.26
C LYS A 482 -48.64 13.28 -115.88
N SER A 483 -48.34 14.05 -114.81
CA SER A 483 -49.22 14.86 -113.93
C SER A 483 -50.28 14.08 -113.14
N THR A 484 -50.02 13.81 -111.86
CA THR A 484 -50.81 14.29 -110.69
C THR A 484 -49.89 14.19 -109.47
N ALA A 485 -49.62 15.31 -108.81
CA ALA A 485 -48.79 15.44 -107.62
C ALA A 485 -49.54 16.31 -106.62
N ILE A 486 -49.72 15.83 -105.39
CA ILE A 486 -50.16 16.61 -104.23
C ILE A 486 -49.42 16.04 -102.99
N THR A 487 -48.49 16.86 -102.47
CA THR A 487 -48.12 17.08 -101.04
C THR A 487 -47.43 15.92 -100.29
N ALA A 488 -46.11 15.92 -100.04
CA ALA A 488 -45.30 16.74 -99.13
C ALA A 488 -45.58 16.53 -97.62
N ILE A 489 -44.72 15.74 -96.97
CA ILE A 489 -43.99 16.01 -95.71
C ILE A 489 -44.73 16.86 -94.65
N THR A 490 -45.16 16.20 -93.57
CA THR A 490 -45.25 16.67 -92.16
C THR A 490 -45.28 15.38 -91.31
N GLU A 491 -44.19 14.98 -90.65
CA GLU A 491 -43.84 15.23 -89.24
C GLU A 491 -44.87 14.76 -88.18
N SER A 492 -44.33 14.17 -87.11
CA SER A 492 -44.92 13.72 -85.82
C SER A 492 -45.52 12.29 -85.80
N LEU A 493 -44.89 11.32 -85.13
CA LEU A 493 -44.72 11.09 -83.67
C LEU A 493 -45.98 10.51 -83.00
N LEU A 494 -45.73 9.49 -82.15
CA LEU A 494 -46.61 8.73 -81.25
C LEU A 494 -47.24 7.48 -81.93
N ASP A 495 -47.10 6.24 -81.46
CA ASP A 495 -46.87 5.79 -80.09
C ASP A 495 -46.43 4.30 -80.08
N VAL A 496 -45.37 4.04 -79.31
CA VAL A 496 -45.15 2.96 -78.33
C VAL A 496 -45.44 1.48 -78.65
N GLY A 497 -44.43 0.66 -78.31
CA GLY A 497 -44.57 -0.71 -77.81
C GLY A 497 -43.78 -1.71 -78.66
N GLU A 498 -42.83 -2.50 -78.17
CA GLU A 498 -42.56 -2.92 -76.81
C GLU A 498 -41.29 -3.79 -76.83
N LYS A 499 -40.63 -3.91 -75.67
CA LYS A 499 -39.63 -4.92 -75.27
C LYS A 499 -38.16 -4.62 -75.54
N ASP A 500 -37.55 -3.97 -74.56
CA ASP A 500 -36.22 -4.38 -74.09
C ASP A 500 -36.24 -4.55 -72.56
N SER A 501 -36.18 -5.82 -72.14
CA SER A 501 -35.76 -6.25 -70.80
C SER A 501 -34.25 -6.48 -70.83
N PRO A 502 -33.45 -6.03 -69.85
CA PRO A 502 -32.04 -6.35 -69.79
C PRO A 502 -31.79 -7.64 -68.98
N PRO A 503 -30.95 -8.58 -69.47
CA PRO A 503 -30.12 -9.44 -68.63
C PRO A 503 -28.67 -8.93 -68.71
N GLU A 504 -28.06 -8.58 -67.58
CA GLU A 504 -27.22 -9.46 -66.76
C GLU A 504 -25.74 -9.10 -66.92
N VAL A 505 -25.12 -8.79 -65.77
CA VAL A 505 -23.84 -9.33 -65.32
C VAL A 505 -22.60 -8.93 -66.15
N ILE A 506 -21.75 -8.08 -65.55
CA ILE A 506 -20.42 -8.50 -65.07
C ILE A 506 -20.15 -7.69 -63.80
N SER A 507 -20.35 -8.35 -62.67
CA SER A 507 -19.84 -7.95 -61.37
C SER A 507 -18.99 -9.09 -60.86
N LEU A 508 -17.66 -8.87 -60.75
CA LEU A 508 -16.81 -9.65 -59.86
C LEU A 508 -15.51 -8.89 -59.56
N HIS A 509 -15.20 -8.89 -58.25
CA HIS A 509 -13.95 -8.57 -57.58
C HIS A 509 -13.53 -7.09 -57.44
N LEU A 510 -13.81 -6.52 -56.27
CA LEU A 510 -12.81 -6.49 -55.19
C LEU A 510 -13.45 -6.06 -53.85
N ALA A 511 -13.50 -7.01 -52.92
CA ALA A 511 -13.67 -6.75 -51.49
C ALA A 511 -12.29 -6.48 -50.88
N GLN A 512 -12.23 -5.51 -49.96
CA GLN A 512 -11.50 -5.52 -48.67
C GLN A 512 -11.01 -4.11 -48.28
N ALA A 513 -11.66 -3.52 -47.28
CA ALA A 513 -11.04 -2.85 -46.13
C ALA A 513 -12.12 -2.17 -45.27
N ALA A 514 -12.54 -2.86 -44.22
CA ALA A 514 -13.07 -2.30 -42.98
C ALA A 514 -12.31 -2.95 -41.83
#